data_AF-T0YH57-F1
#
_entry.id   AF-T0YH57-F1
#
_cell.length_a   1.000
_cell.length_b   1.000
_cell.length_c   1.000
_cell.angle_alpha   90.00
_cell.angle_beta   90.00
_cell.angle_gamma   90.00
#
_symmetry.space_group_name_H-M   'P 1'
#
loop_
_entity.id
_entity.type
_entity.pdbx_description
1 polymer ?
#
loop_
_entity_poly.entity_id
_entity_poly.type
_entity_poly.pdbx_seq_one_letter_code
_entity_poly.pdbx_strand_id
1 'polypeptide(L)'
;MSAKTVGRNAPCPCGSGLPYKRCCREKDRAEQSARDRARSITERERQEAARQAQLEAFDEARALDNASNAVLDLLEAGKLGEAEQAARELLERYPEVPDGHERLASVYEARGDHRQAAECYRKVIEFIRANPDHFDPEYEQYLVEKLAAN
;
A
#
# COMPACT_ATOMS: atom_id res chain seq x y z
N MET A 1 -19.76 -29.64 -7.86
CA MET A 1 -20.15 -30.81 -8.67
C MET A 1 -18.93 -31.70 -8.84
N SER A 2 -18.84 -32.81 -8.10
CA SER A 2 -17.69 -33.73 -8.17
C SER A 2 -17.73 -34.47 -9.50
N ALA A 3 -16.72 -34.28 -10.37
CA ALA A 3 -16.66 -34.96 -11.66
C ALA A 3 -16.58 -36.48 -11.41
N LYS A 4 -17.54 -37.24 -11.93
CA LYS A 4 -17.54 -38.72 -11.86
C LYS A 4 -16.26 -39.22 -12.53
N THR A 5 -15.36 -39.81 -11.73
CA THR A 5 -14.11 -40.37 -12.23
C THR A 5 -14.40 -41.60 -13.08
N VAL A 6 -13.95 -41.61 -14.34
CA VAL A 6 -14.11 -42.77 -15.24
C VAL A 6 -13.33 -43.95 -14.69
N GLY A 7 -14.01 -45.09 -14.51
CA GLY A 7 -13.39 -46.32 -14.02
C GLY A 7 -12.27 -46.79 -14.95
N ARG A 8 -11.13 -47.19 -14.38
CA ARG A 8 -9.91 -47.56 -15.12
C ARG A 8 -10.11 -48.62 -16.21
N ASN A 9 -11.01 -49.59 -15.99
CA ASN A 9 -11.33 -50.66 -16.94
C ASN A 9 -12.63 -50.43 -17.73
N ALA A 10 -13.37 -49.34 -17.47
CA ALA A 10 -14.60 -49.04 -18.18
C ALA A 10 -14.32 -48.72 -19.67
N PRO A 11 -15.30 -48.90 -20.59
CA PRO A 11 -15.18 -48.43 -21.95
C PRO A 11 -14.78 -46.95 -21.98
N CYS A 12 -13.82 -46.59 -22.84
CA CYS A 12 -13.30 -45.24 -22.92
C CYS A 12 -14.39 -44.26 -23.42
N PRO A 13 -14.59 -43.10 -22.76
CA PRO A 13 -15.63 -42.14 -23.13
C PRO A 13 -15.43 -41.48 -24.50
N CYS A 14 -14.25 -41.60 -25.11
CA CYS A 14 -13.99 -41.08 -26.46
C CYS A 14 -14.62 -41.93 -27.58
N GLY A 15 -15.29 -43.05 -27.25
CA GLY A 15 -15.97 -43.92 -28.23
C GLY A 15 -15.07 -44.95 -28.92
N SER A 16 -13.83 -45.13 -28.48
CA SER A 16 -12.87 -46.05 -29.13
C SER A 16 -13.14 -47.55 -28.92
N GLY A 17 -14.08 -47.92 -28.04
CA GLY A 17 -14.36 -49.31 -27.68
C GLY A 17 -13.30 -49.99 -26.78
N LEU A 18 -12.15 -49.35 -26.55
CA LEU A 18 -11.08 -49.86 -25.68
C LEU A 18 -11.32 -49.50 -24.20
N PRO A 19 -10.74 -50.25 -23.24
CA PRO A 19 -10.74 -49.85 -21.84
C PRO A 19 -10.01 -48.51 -21.61
N TYR A 20 -10.55 -47.61 -20.78
CA TYR A 20 -10.04 -46.25 -20.54
C TYR A 20 -8.52 -46.19 -20.24
N LYS A 21 -8.00 -47.14 -19.44
CA LYS A 21 -6.56 -47.25 -19.13
C LYS A 21 -5.65 -47.50 -20.33
N ARG A 22 -6.17 -48.06 -21.43
CA ARG A 22 -5.43 -48.35 -22.67
C ARG A 22 -5.71 -47.31 -23.77
N CYS A 23 -6.46 -46.25 -23.46
CA CYS A 23 -6.84 -45.22 -24.42
C CYS A 23 -6.53 -43.81 -23.89
N CYS A 24 -7.50 -43.09 -23.31
CA CYS A 24 -7.30 -41.67 -22.95
C CYS A 24 -6.64 -41.43 -21.59
N ARG A 25 -6.54 -42.43 -20.69
CA ARG A 25 -6.10 -42.19 -19.30
C ARG A 25 -4.77 -41.45 -19.14
N GLU A 26 -3.74 -41.82 -19.91
CA GLU A 26 -2.44 -41.14 -19.81
C GLU A 26 -2.47 -39.74 -20.46
N LYS A 27 -3.32 -39.52 -21.48
CA LYS A 27 -3.54 -38.20 -22.08
C LYS A 27 -4.23 -37.28 -21.09
N ASP A 28 -5.33 -37.73 -20.48
CA ASP A 28 -6.07 -36.98 -19.46
C ASP A 28 -5.18 -36.67 -18.25
N ARG A 29 -4.31 -37.61 -17.84
CA ARG A 29 -3.32 -37.38 -16.79
C ARG A 29 -2.29 -36.32 -17.19
N ALA A 30 -1.79 -36.36 -18.43
CA ALA A 30 -0.84 -35.39 -18.94
C ALA A 30 -1.46 -33.98 -19.04
N GLU A 31 -2.71 -33.89 -19.51
CA GLU A 31 -3.47 -32.64 -19.55
C GLU A 31 -3.73 -32.08 -18.15
N GLN A 32 -4.15 -32.92 -17.20
CA GLN A 32 -4.33 -32.51 -15.82
C GLN A 32 -3.00 -32.02 -15.22
N SER A 33 -1.90 -32.73 -15.48
CA SER A 33 -0.56 -32.33 -15.03
C SER A 33 -0.09 -31.02 -15.69
N ALA A 34 -0.47 -30.75 -16.94
CA ALA A 34 -0.20 -29.48 -17.59
C ALA A 34 -1.02 -28.33 -16.97
N ARG A 35 -2.31 -28.56 -16.67
CA ARG A 35 -3.18 -27.59 -15.98
C ARG A 35 -2.67 -27.28 -14.56
N ASP A 36 -2.29 -28.30 -13.80
CA ASP A 36 -1.77 -28.11 -12.45
C ASP A 36 -0.43 -27.34 -12.46
N ARG A 37 0.45 -27.61 -13.44
CA ARG A 37 1.68 -26.81 -13.64
C ARG A 37 1.38 -25.37 -14.02
N ALA A 38 0.47 -25.14 -14.96
CA ALA A 38 0.07 -23.79 -15.35
C ALA A 38 -0.51 -23.00 -14.16
N ARG A 39 -1.40 -23.62 -13.37
CA ARG A 39 -1.94 -23.01 -12.14
C ARG A 39 -0.83 -22.68 -11.13
N SER A 40 0.13 -23.57 -10.95
CA SER A 40 1.26 -23.32 -10.04
C SER A 40 2.15 -22.16 -10.50
N ILE A 41 2.35 -22.00 -11.82
CA ILE A 41 3.12 -20.88 -12.37
C ILE A 41 2.36 -19.58 -12.12
N THR A 42 1.08 -19.50 -12.48
CA THR A 42 0.26 -18.30 -12.28
C THR A 42 0.17 -17.90 -10.80
N GLU A 43 0.07 -18.87 -9.89
CA GLU A 43 0.05 -18.59 -8.45
C GLU A 43 1.40 -18.02 -7.98
N ARG A 44 2.51 -18.59 -8.45
CA ARG A 44 3.85 -18.08 -8.14
C ARG A 44 4.06 -16.66 -8.66
N GLU A 45 3.67 -16.39 -9.91
CA GLU A 45 3.75 -15.03 -10.50
C GLU A 45 2.93 -14.02 -9.70
N ARG A 46 1.72 -14.41 -9.26
CA ARG A 46 0.89 -13.57 -8.39
C ARG A 46 1.56 -13.30 -7.04
N GLN A 47 2.17 -14.32 -6.43
CA GLN A 47 2.88 -14.18 -5.15
C GLN A 47 4.11 -13.28 -5.29
N GLU A 48 4.88 -13.43 -6.37
CA GLU A 48 6.04 -12.59 -6.67
C GLU A 48 5.62 -11.13 -6.91
N ALA A 49 4.54 -10.90 -7.67
CA ALA A 49 4.00 -9.55 -7.87
C ALA A 49 3.49 -8.92 -6.56
N ALA A 50 2.79 -9.68 -5.72
CA ALA A 50 2.33 -9.20 -4.42
C ALA A 50 3.51 -8.85 -3.48
N ARG A 51 4.55 -9.69 -3.47
CA ARG A 51 5.78 -9.40 -2.71
C ARG A 51 6.47 -8.14 -3.22
N GLN A 52 6.55 -7.96 -4.53
CA GLN A 52 7.16 -6.76 -5.11
C GLN A 52 6.40 -5.50 -4.72
N ALA A 53 5.07 -5.51 -4.84
CA ALA A 53 4.22 -4.39 -4.42
C ALA A 53 4.37 -4.07 -2.91
N GLN A 54 4.53 -5.09 -2.06
CA GLN A 54 4.80 -4.89 -0.64
C GLN A 54 6.15 -4.23 -0.37
N LEU A 55 7.19 -4.59 -1.12
CA LEU A 55 8.52 -3.96 -1.01
C LEU A 55 8.47 -2.50 -1.46
N GLU A 56 7.79 -2.22 -2.57
CA GLU A 56 7.61 -0.86 -3.09
C GLU A 56 6.85 0.03 -2.09
N ALA A 57 5.75 -0.47 -1.52
CA ALA A 57 5.01 0.26 -0.48
C ALA A 57 5.87 0.54 0.77
N PHE A 58 6.72 -0.41 1.17
CA PHE A 58 7.66 -0.20 2.29
C PHE A 58 8.72 0.86 1.95
N ASP A 59 9.25 0.83 0.73
CA ASP A 59 10.21 1.82 0.27
C ASP A 59 9.59 3.23 0.14
N GLU A 60 8.33 3.32 -0.29
CA GLU A 60 7.56 4.57 -0.33
C GLU A 60 7.30 5.13 1.08
N ALA A 61 6.88 4.28 2.03
CA ALA A 61 6.70 4.70 3.42
C ALA A 61 8.02 5.23 4.03
N ARG A 62 9.13 4.53 3.78
CA ARG A 62 10.45 5.00 4.22
C ARG A 62 10.87 6.30 3.53
N ALA A 63 10.50 6.49 2.26
CA ALA A 63 10.79 7.72 1.53
C ALA A 63 9.97 8.90 2.07
N LEU A 64 8.72 8.68 2.48
CA LEU A 64 7.88 9.65 3.19
C LEU A 64 8.53 10.04 4.53
N ASP A 65 8.87 9.07 5.37
CA ASP A 65 9.51 9.32 6.68
C ASP A 65 10.80 10.14 6.53
N ASN A 66 11.65 9.77 5.57
CA ASN A 66 12.90 10.47 5.31
C ASN A 66 12.66 11.91 4.84
N ALA A 67 11.69 12.14 3.95
CA ALA A 67 11.35 13.47 3.47
C ALA A 67 10.72 14.34 4.57
N SER A 68 9.86 13.74 5.40
CA SER A 68 9.24 14.37 6.57
C SER A 68 10.30 14.79 7.60
N ASN A 69 11.27 13.91 7.91
CA ASN A 69 12.38 14.19 8.82
C ASN A 69 13.36 15.24 8.27
N ALA A 70 13.62 15.24 6.95
CA ALA A 70 14.49 16.24 6.34
C ALA A 70 13.96 17.67 6.52
N VAL A 71 12.64 17.87 6.57
CA VAL A 71 12.07 19.19 6.90
C VAL A 71 12.42 19.59 8.34
N LEU A 72 12.35 18.66 9.30
CA LEU A 72 12.71 18.93 10.69
C LEU A 72 14.20 19.28 10.81
N ASP A 73 15.08 18.55 10.14
CA ASP A 73 16.53 18.85 10.11
C ASP A 73 16.79 20.27 9.55
N LEU A 74 16.05 20.69 8.53
CA LEU A 74 16.14 22.04 7.96
C LEU A 74 15.63 23.12 8.91
N LEU A 75 14.59 22.83 9.70
CA LEU A 75 14.08 23.72 10.74
C LEU A 75 15.09 23.89 11.87
N GLU A 76 15.70 22.81 12.34
CA GLU A 76 16.76 22.85 13.36
C GLU A 76 17.98 23.64 12.86
N ALA A 77 18.30 23.53 11.57
CA ALA A 77 19.35 24.32 10.93
C ALA A 77 18.97 25.79 10.68
N GLY A 78 17.73 26.21 10.98
CA GLY A 78 17.24 27.57 10.74
C GLY A 78 17.02 27.90 9.27
N LYS A 79 17.05 26.90 8.38
CA LYS A 79 16.90 27.05 6.93
C LYS A 79 15.43 27.08 6.52
N LEU A 80 14.70 28.07 7.03
CA LEU A 80 13.23 28.10 6.95
C LEU A 80 12.69 28.12 5.51
N GLY A 81 13.43 28.70 4.56
CA GLY A 81 13.04 28.70 3.14
C GLY A 81 13.14 27.31 2.49
N GLU A 82 14.23 26.59 2.73
CA GLU A 82 14.43 25.22 2.26
C GLU A 82 13.41 24.28 2.92
N ALA A 83 13.14 24.47 4.22
CA ALA A 83 12.16 23.68 4.97
C ALA A 83 10.74 23.83 4.40
N GLU A 84 10.32 25.05 4.05
CA GLU A 84 9.01 25.28 3.42
C GLU A 84 8.90 24.59 2.06
N GLN A 85 9.96 24.68 1.24
CA GLN A 85 9.98 24.07 -0.08
C GLN A 85 9.87 22.54 0.03
N ALA A 86 10.66 21.92 0.91
CA ALA A 86 10.58 20.49 1.18
C ALA A 86 9.21 20.05 1.72
N ALA A 87 8.58 20.85 2.58
CA ALA A 87 7.22 20.57 3.06
C ALA A 87 6.14 20.69 1.97
N ARG A 88 6.32 21.57 0.98
CA ARG A 88 5.43 21.65 -0.19
C ARG A 88 5.61 20.46 -1.13
N GLU A 89 6.84 19.99 -1.30
CA GLU A 89 7.12 18.77 -2.08
C GLU A 89 6.46 17.54 -1.45
N LEU A 90 6.37 17.46 -0.11
CA LEU A 90 5.57 16.44 0.57
C LEU A 90 4.10 16.49 0.16
N LEU A 91 3.50 17.69 0.07
CA LEU A 91 2.10 17.84 -0.36
C LEU A 91 1.88 17.46 -1.82
N GLU A 92 2.87 17.67 -2.68
CA GLU A 92 2.78 17.29 -4.09
C GLU A 92 2.93 15.78 -4.28
N ARG A 93 3.84 15.17 -3.53
CA ARG A 93 4.19 13.74 -3.68
C ARG A 93 3.29 12.80 -2.89
N TYR A 94 2.84 13.23 -1.71
CA TYR A 94 2.00 12.45 -0.80
C TYR A 94 0.76 13.27 -0.38
N PRO A 95 -0.11 13.63 -1.33
CA PRO A 95 -1.31 14.42 -1.02
C PRO A 95 -2.31 13.70 -0.11
N GLU A 96 -2.20 12.37 0.00
CA GLU A 96 -3.06 11.51 0.81
C GLU A 96 -2.59 11.28 2.25
N VAL A 97 -1.55 11.99 2.72
CA VAL A 97 -1.08 11.91 4.11
C VAL A 97 -0.96 13.30 4.74
N PRO A 98 -1.07 13.43 6.08
CA PRO A 98 -1.07 14.74 6.72
C PRO A 98 0.32 15.40 6.82
N ASP A 99 1.41 14.66 6.63
CA ASP A 99 2.80 15.10 6.86
C ASP A 99 3.13 16.45 6.23
N GLY A 100 2.77 16.68 4.96
CA GLY A 100 3.09 17.94 4.29
C GLY A 100 2.44 19.15 4.98
N HIS A 101 1.20 19.02 5.46
CA HIS A 101 0.53 20.08 6.21
C HIS A 101 1.09 20.22 7.63
N GLU A 102 1.43 19.12 8.29
CA GLU A 102 2.07 19.16 9.62
C GLU A 102 3.42 19.87 9.56
N ARG A 103 4.27 19.51 8.58
CA ARG A 103 5.59 20.11 8.38
C ARG A 103 5.49 21.59 7.99
N LEU A 104 4.52 21.97 7.16
CA LEU A 104 4.25 23.40 6.91
C LEU A 104 3.82 24.15 8.16
N ALA A 105 3.01 23.54 9.04
CA ALA A 105 2.63 24.18 10.30
C ALA A 105 3.88 24.47 11.14
N SER A 106 4.78 23.50 11.31
CA SER A 106 6.05 23.69 12.03
C SER A 106 6.94 24.78 11.39
N VAL A 107 6.98 24.85 10.06
CA VAL A 107 7.70 25.92 9.34
C VAL A 107 7.11 27.30 9.64
N TYR A 108 5.79 27.44 9.60
CA TYR A 108 5.13 28.71 9.91
C TYR A 108 5.25 29.07 11.39
N GLU A 109 5.18 28.11 12.31
CA GLU A 109 5.47 28.33 13.74
C GLU A 109 6.90 28.89 13.92
N ALA A 110 7.91 28.29 13.29
CA ALA A 110 9.30 28.73 13.38
C ALA A 110 9.54 30.14 12.80
N ARG A 111 8.68 30.60 11.89
CA ARG A 111 8.70 31.96 11.33
C ARG A 111 7.90 32.97 12.16
N GLY A 112 7.06 32.52 13.09
CA GLY A 112 6.08 33.35 13.80
C GLY A 112 4.81 33.66 12.98
N ASP A 113 4.60 32.96 11.86
CA ASP A 113 3.44 33.11 10.98
C ASP A 113 2.24 32.29 11.51
N HIS A 114 1.83 32.57 12.75
CA HIS A 114 0.85 31.77 13.50
C HIS A 114 -0.48 31.55 12.76
N ARG A 115 -0.95 32.55 11.99
CA ARG A 115 -2.16 32.41 11.18
C ARG A 115 -2.05 31.28 10.16
N GLN A 116 -0.90 31.18 9.46
CA GLN A 116 -0.69 30.14 8.46
C GLN A 116 -0.47 28.78 9.13
N ALA A 117 0.23 28.74 10.27
CA ALA A 117 0.36 27.52 11.07
C ALA A 117 -1.02 26.97 11.49
N ALA A 118 -1.90 27.84 11.98
CA ALA A 118 -3.27 27.49 12.36
C ALA A 118 -4.09 26.96 11.16
N GLU A 119 -3.94 27.54 9.96
CA GLU A 119 -4.58 27.01 8.76
C GLU A 119 -4.08 25.60 8.41
N CYS A 120 -2.79 25.35 8.55
CA CYS A 120 -2.22 24.02 8.35
C CYS A 120 -2.72 23.00 9.38
N TYR A 121 -2.74 23.35 10.68
CA TYR A 121 -3.25 22.44 11.73
C TYR A 121 -4.72 22.06 11.52
N ARG A 122 -5.57 23.00 11.07
CA ARG A 122 -6.96 22.68 10.73
C ARG A 122 -7.06 21.59 9.67
N LYS A 123 -6.25 21.66 8.61
CA LYS A 123 -6.24 20.63 7.55
C LYS A 123 -5.79 19.27 8.07
N VAL A 124 -4.79 19.23 8.94
CA VAL A 124 -4.32 17.97 9.56
C VAL A 124 -5.44 17.38 10.44
N ILE A 125 -6.11 18.19 11.25
CA ILE A 125 -7.23 17.74 12.10
C ILE A 125 -8.40 17.24 11.24
N GLU A 126 -8.75 17.95 10.16
CA GLU A 126 -9.78 17.50 9.20
C GLU A 126 -9.42 16.14 8.60
N PHE A 127 -8.16 15.94 8.22
CA PHE A 127 -7.67 14.67 7.69
C PHE A 127 -7.80 13.53 8.71
N ILE A 128 -7.36 13.75 9.95
CA ILE A 128 -7.42 12.74 11.01
C ILE A 128 -8.85 12.36 11.34
N ARG A 129 -9.76 13.34 11.44
CA ARG A 129 -11.18 13.09 11.69
C ARG A 129 -11.87 12.31 10.58
N ALA A 130 -11.39 12.46 9.34
CA ALA A 130 -11.87 11.65 8.21
C ALA A 130 -11.33 10.21 8.24
N ASN A 131 -10.26 9.95 9.01
CA ASN A 131 -9.54 8.68 9.07
C ASN A 131 -9.29 8.20 10.52
N PRO A 132 -10.31 8.14 11.39
CA PRO A 132 -10.13 7.99 12.84
C PRO A 132 -9.46 6.66 13.26
N ASP A 133 -9.56 5.60 12.46
CA ASP A 133 -8.97 4.29 12.78
C ASP A 133 -7.43 4.27 12.60
N HIS A 134 -6.86 5.28 11.95
CA HIS A 134 -5.43 5.35 11.62
C HIS A 134 -4.61 6.22 12.59
N PHE A 135 -5.28 6.95 13.49
CA PHE A 135 -4.63 7.92 14.37
C PHE A 135 -5.05 7.71 15.81
N ASP A 136 -4.10 7.95 16.71
CA ASP A 136 -4.35 7.95 18.14
C ASP A 136 -5.21 9.18 18.50
N PRO A 137 -6.33 9.07 19.26
CA PRO A 137 -7.13 10.23 19.65
C PRO A 137 -6.33 11.32 20.36
N GLU A 138 -5.30 10.94 21.12
CA GLU A 138 -4.36 11.82 21.79
C GLU A 138 -3.58 12.70 20.81
N TYR A 139 -3.33 12.22 19.59
CA TYR A 139 -2.67 13.01 18.55
C TYR A 139 -3.60 14.10 18.00
N GLU A 140 -4.90 13.84 17.85
CA GLU A 140 -5.87 14.91 17.53
C GLU A 140 -5.86 15.98 18.63
N GLN A 141 -5.89 15.57 19.90
CA GLN A 141 -5.87 16.50 21.02
C GLN A 141 -4.61 17.38 21.00
N TYR A 142 -3.43 16.78 20.78
CA TYR A 142 -2.17 17.52 20.63
C TYR A 142 -2.25 18.60 19.53
N LEU A 143 -2.84 18.27 18.38
CA LEU A 143 -2.99 19.21 17.27
C LEU A 143 -4.01 20.32 17.57
N VAL A 144 -5.07 20.02 18.32
CA VAL A 144 -6.04 21.03 18.79
C VAL A 144 -5.37 22.02 19.75
N GLU A 145 -4.52 21.54 20.66
CA GLU A 145 -3.75 22.39 21.56
C GLU A 145 -2.77 23.28 20.79
N LYS A 146 -2.06 22.70 19.80
CA LYS A 146 -1.21 23.45 18.87
C LYS A 146 -1.98 24.51 18.08
N LEU A 147 -3.16 24.17 17.57
CA LEU A 147 -4.05 25.11 16.88
C LEU A 147 -4.50 26.25 17.79
N ALA A 148 -4.77 25.98 19.07
CA ALA A 148 -5.16 27.01 20.04
C ALA A 148 -4.00 27.92 20.46
N ALA A 149 -2.76 27.45 20.35
CA ALA A 149 -1.54 28.19 20.68
C ALA A 149 -1.05 29.14 19.56
N ASN A 150 -1.64 29.07 18.36
CA ASN A 150 -1.32 29.89 17.18
C ASN A 150 -2.46 30.86 16.86
#